data_AF-A0A2S9GMK0-F1
#
_entry.id   AF-A0A2S9GMK0-F1
#
_cell.length_a   1.000
_cell.length_b   1.000
_cell.length_c   1.000
_cell.angle_alpha   90.00
_cell.angle_beta   90.00
_cell.angle_gamma   90.00
#
_symmetry.space_group_name_H-M   'P 1'
#
loop_
_entity.id
_entity.type
_entity.pdbx_description
1 polymer ?
#
loop_
_entity_poly.entity_id
_entity_poly.type
_entity_poly.pdbx_seq_one_letter_code
_entity_poly.pdbx_strand_id
1 'polypeptide(L)' 'PFSAAFGAMYFPGVKSFVQGDTPLLDGEIPAANGVATARALARMYGAIANGGRIDGMQYLSSETTAALAGRRSLRLDHSM' A
#
# COMPACT_ATOMS: atom_id res chain seq x y z
N PRO A 1 -20.90 15.30 2.65
CA PRO A 1 -20.41 14.44 3.76
C PRO A 1 -18.88 14.48 3.85
N PHE A 2 -18.32 15.03 4.93
CA PHE A 2 -16.89 14.92 5.22
C PHE A 2 -16.61 13.44 5.49
N SER A 3 -15.79 12.78 4.66
CA SER A 3 -15.46 11.38 4.88
C SER A 3 -14.67 11.27 6.19
N ALA A 4 -14.95 10.22 6.99
CA ALA A 4 -14.29 9.99 8.27
C ALA A 4 -12.75 10.03 8.19
N ALA A 5 -12.18 9.72 7.02
CA ALA A 5 -10.75 9.82 6.75
C ALA A 5 -10.18 11.24 6.91
N PHE A 6 -10.89 12.28 6.45
CA PHE A 6 -10.42 13.66 6.58
C PHE A 6 -10.63 14.25 7.98
N GLY A 7 -11.61 13.75 8.74
CA GLY A 7 -11.83 14.16 10.13
C GLY A 7 -10.74 13.69 11.09
N ALA A 8 -10.01 12.63 10.76
CA ALA A 8 -8.93 12.06 11.57
C ALA A 8 -7.54 12.70 11.33
N MET A 9 -7.39 13.53 10.29
CA MET A 9 -6.15 14.25 9.98
C MET A 9 -6.23 15.68 10.51
N TYR A 10 -5.81 15.90 11.76
CA TYR A 10 -5.86 17.24 12.39
C TYR A 10 -4.52 17.98 12.24
N PHE A 11 -4.32 18.61 11.08
CA PHE A 11 -3.32 19.67 10.92
C PHE A 11 -3.89 20.80 10.04
N PRO A 12 -3.56 22.08 10.32
CA PRO A 12 -4.03 23.20 9.50
C PRO A 12 -3.61 23.01 8.04
N GLY A 13 -4.58 23.08 7.10
CA GLY A 13 -4.29 23.00 5.66
C GLY A 13 -4.41 21.61 5.01
N VAL A 14 -5.00 20.61 5.66
CA VAL A 14 -5.18 19.25 5.08
C VAL A 14 -5.78 19.26 3.66
N LYS A 15 -6.73 20.17 3.37
CA LYS A 15 -7.37 20.28 2.04
C LYS A 15 -6.39 20.73 0.95
N SER A 16 -5.47 21.65 1.26
CA SER A 16 -4.45 22.10 0.28
C SER A 16 -3.35 21.07 0.07
N PHE A 17 -3.18 20.13 0.99
CA PHE A 17 -2.18 19.06 0.88
C PHE A 17 -2.61 17.95 -0.10
N VAL A 18 -3.92 17.83 -0.37
CA VAL A 18 -4.52 16.75 -1.16
C VAL A 18 -5.24 17.21 -2.43
N GLN A 19 -5.29 18.51 -2.71
CA GLN A 19 -6.07 19.09 -3.81
C GLN A 19 -5.23 20.08 -4.62
N GLY A 20 -5.26 19.97 -5.96
CA GLY A 20 -4.41 20.76 -6.86
C GLY A 20 -3.10 20.02 -7.16
N ASP A 21 -1.96 20.69 -6.99
CA ASP A 21 -0.63 20.11 -7.23
C ASP A 21 -0.27 18.96 -6.26
N THR A 22 -1.09 18.73 -5.23
CA THR A 22 -1.05 17.57 -4.31
C THR A 22 0.34 17.24 -3.74
N PRO A 23 0.92 18.11 -2.89
CA PRO A 23 2.23 17.89 -2.26
C PRO A 23 2.36 16.58 -1.48
N LEU A 24 1.23 15.98 -1.07
CA LEU A 24 1.20 14.63 -0.50
C LEU A 24 1.89 13.59 -1.39
N LEU A 25 1.84 13.75 -2.73
CA LEU A 25 2.44 12.81 -3.67
C LEU A 25 3.93 13.05 -3.90
N ASP A 26 4.46 14.19 -3.48
CA ASP A 26 5.89 14.51 -3.59
C ASP A 26 6.72 13.85 -2.48
N GLY A 27 6.09 13.54 -1.35
CA GLY A 27 6.72 12.80 -0.26
C GLY A 27 6.66 11.29 -0.47
N GLU A 28 7.49 10.54 0.26
CA GLU A 28 7.40 9.08 0.31
C GLU A 28 6.69 8.65 1.60
N ILE A 29 5.41 8.25 1.48
CA ILE A 29 4.60 7.75 2.60
C ILE A 29 4.02 6.39 2.19
N PRO A 30 4.81 5.30 2.29
CA PRO A 30 4.44 3.99 1.75
C PRO A 30 3.09 3.45 2.24
N ALA A 31 2.66 3.86 3.43
CA ALA A 31 1.39 3.46 4.01
C ALA A 31 0.15 4.15 3.40
N ALA A 32 0.30 5.25 2.65
CA ALA A 32 -0.83 6.13 2.33
C ALA A 32 -0.83 6.73 0.92
N ASN A 33 0.33 7.02 0.30
CA ASN A 33 0.37 7.88 -0.89
C ASN A 33 0.90 7.20 -2.17
N GLY A 34 1.04 5.88 -2.18
CA GLY A 34 1.44 5.14 -3.37
C GLY A 34 0.39 5.25 -4.49
N VAL A 35 0.81 5.66 -5.69
CA VAL A 35 -0.05 5.75 -6.88
C VAL A 35 0.38 4.73 -7.92
N ALA A 36 -0.56 3.90 -8.36
CA ALA A 36 -0.31 2.88 -9.38
C ALA A 36 -1.56 2.64 -10.24
N THR A 37 -1.34 2.20 -11.48
CA THR A 37 -2.44 1.71 -12.32
C THR A 37 -2.90 0.33 -11.85
N ALA A 38 -4.15 -0.03 -12.14
CA ALA A 38 -4.66 -1.38 -11.84
C ALA A 38 -3.80 -2.49 -12.46
N ARG A 39 -3.30 -2.26 -13.69
CA ARG A 39 -2.42 -3.20 -14.39
C ARG A 39 -1.07 -3.37 -13.68
N ALA A 40 -0.51 -2.27 -13.15
CA ALA A 40 0.74 -2.32 -12.40
C ALA A 40 0.57 -3.12 -11.10
N LEU A 41 -0.50 -2.88 -10.34
CA LEU A 41 -0.81 -3.66 -9.14
C LEU A 41 -1.03 -5.14 -9.47
N ALA A 42 -1.77 -5.45 -10.54
CA ALA A 42 -2.00 -6.82 -10.97
C ALA A 42 -0.70 -7.56 -11.33
N ARG A 43 0.27 -6.87 -11.96
CA ARG A 43 1.59 -7.44 -12.24
C ARG A 43 2.39 -7.68 -10.96
N MET A 44 2.39 -6.72 -10.03
CA MET A 44 3.08 -6.85 -8.75
C MET A 44 2.54 -8.04 -7.93
N TYR A 45 1.23 -8.08 -7.72
CA TYR A 45 0.60 -9.18 -6.99
C TYR A 45 0.61 -10.49 -7.77
N GLY A 46 0.58 -10.45 -9.10
CA GLY A 46 0.76 -11.62 -9.96
C GLY A 46 2.12 -12.28 -9.78
N ALA A 47 3.20 -11.47 -9.67
CA ALA A 47 4.53 -11.99 -9.36
C ALA A 47 4.55 -12.69 -7.99
N ILE A 48 3.95 -12.08 -6.96
CA ILE A 48 3.83 -12.67 -5.61
C ILE A 48 3.02 -13.97 -5.65
N ALA A 49 1.88 -13.99 -6.35
CA ALA A 49 1.04 -15.18 -6.48
C ALA A 49 1.74 -16.32 -7.22
N ASN A 50 2.69 -16.00 -8.12
CA ASN A 50 3.45 -16.96 -8.91
C ASN A 50 4.87 -17.20 -8.36
N GLY A 51 5.01 -17.23 -7.02
CA GLY A 51 6.26 -17.60 -6.35
C GLY A 51 7.41 -16.62 -6.52
N GLY A 52 7.10 -15.34 -6.73
CA GLY A 52 8.08 -14.27 -6.90
C GLY A 52 8.51 -14.03 -8.35
N ARG A 53 7.76 -14.57 -9.33
CA ARG A 53 8.15 -14.57 -10.75
C ARG A 53 7.03 -14.11 -11.67
N ILE A 54 7.35 -13.31 -12.68
CA ILE A 54 6.44 -12.94 -13.76
C ILE A 54 7.25 -12.65 -15.02
N ASP A 55 6.69 -12.95 -16.20
CA ASP A 55 7.31 -12.72 -17.51
C ASP A 55 8.75 -13.27 -17.62
N GLY A 56 8.99 -14.45 -17.04
CA GLY A 56 10.30 -15.11 -17.04
C GLY A 56 11.31 -14.54 -16.03
N MET A 57 11.05 -13.36 -15.45
CA MET A 57 11.92 -12.72 -14.46
C MET A 57 11.60 -13.17 -13.03
N GLN A 58 12.64 -13.26 -12.21
CA GLN A 58 12.53 -13.48 -10.77
C GLN A 58 12.77 -12.19 -10.00
N TYR A 59 11.78 -11.77 -9.22
CA TYR A 59 11.89 -10.63 -8.32
C TYR A 59 12.16 -11.08 -6.89
N LEU A 60 11.58 -12.21 -6.48
CA LEU A 60 11.77 -12.83 -5.16
C LEU A 60 12.00 -14.33 -5.31
N SER A 61 12.67 -14.95 -4.33
CA SER A 61 12.69 -16.41 -4.25
C SER A 61 11.29 -16.93 -3.89
N SER A 62 11.01 -18.18 -4.25
CA SER A 62 9.76 -18.83 -3.86
C SER A 62 9.62 -18.92 -2.34
N GLU A 63 10.73 -19.15 -1.64
CA GLU A 63 10.79 -19.21 -0.18
C GLU A 63 10.47 -17.85 0.46
N THR A 64 11.09 -16.76 0.00
CA THR A 64 10.79 -15.40 0.48
C THR A 64 9.34 -15.04 0.19
N THR A 65 8.83 -15.39 -0.99
CA THR A 65 7.44 -15.12 -1.37
C THR A 65 6.45 -15.85 -0.48
N ALA A 66 6.70 -17.12 -0.16
CA ALA A 66 5.87 -17.90 0.76
C ALA A 66 5.89 -17.31 2.18
N ALA A 67 7.02 -16.75 2.62
CA ALA A 67 7.15 -16.12 3.93
C ALA A 67 6.37 -14.80 4.07
N LEU A 68 6.04 -14.11 2.96
CA LEU A 68 5.31 -12.83 2.99
C LEU A 68 3.92 -12.92 3.64
N ALA A 69 3.26 -14.08 3.55
CA ALA A 69 1.96 -14.29 4.19
C ALA A 69 2.04 -14.21 5.73
N GLY A 70 3.24 -14.32 6.29
CA GLY A 70 3.49 -14.28 7.72
C GLY A 70 2.79 -15.41 8.47
N ARG A 71 2.88 -15.36 9.80
CA ARG A 71 2.12 -16.27 10.66
C ARG A 71 0.74 -15.68 10.92
N ARG A 72 -0.32 -16.39 10.56
CA ARG A 72 -1.69 -15.96 10.87
C ARG A 72 -1.83 -15.79 12.39
N SER A 73 -2.15 -14.57 12.82
CA SER A 73 -2.47 -14.25 14.21
C SER A 73 -3.95 -13.92 14.30
N LEU A 74 -4.66 -14.59 15.21
CA LEU A 74 -6.03 -14.25 15.59
C LEU A 74 -6.06 -13.43 16.88
N ARG A 75 -4.91 -12.88 17.30
CA ARG A 75 -4.84 -12.00 18.47
C ARG A 75 -5.64 -10.74 18.15
N LEU A 76 -6.62 -10.45 19.00
CA LEU A 76 -7.34 -9.18 18.97
C LEU A 76 -6.35 -8.03 19.00
N ASP A 77 -6.59 -7.04 18.15
CA ASP A 77 -5.82 -5.81 18.16
C ASP A 77 -6.00 -5.10 19.51
N HIS A 78 -4.90 -4.68 20.13
CA HIS A 78 -4.90 -4.04 21.44
C HIS A 78 -5.04 -2.51 21.33
N SER A 79 -5.35 -2.00 20.14
CA SER A 79 -5.48 -0.57 19.86
C SER A 79 -6.91 -0.02 20.03
N MET A 80 -7.83 -0.78 20.64
CA MET A 80 -9.18 -0.32 21.00
C MET A 80 -9.24 0.31 22.38
#